data_AF-A0A956TYI3-F1
#
_entry.id   AF-A0A956TYI3-F1
#
_cell.length_a   1.000
_cell.length_b   1.000
_cell.length_c   1.000
_cell.angle_alpha   90.00
_cell.angle_beta   90.00
_cell.angle_gamma   90.00
#
_symmetry.space_group_name_H-M   'P 1'
#
loop_
_entity.id
_entity.type
_entity.pdbx_description
1 polymer ?
#
loop_
_entity_poly.entity_id
_entity_poly.type
_entity_poly.pdbx_seq_one_letter_code
_entity_poly.pdbx_strand_id
1 'polypeptide(L)' 'GTIVGGVPVGDRGFVFIADAESHDDLDRMLRSLPIWGVLEWEVTPLQDFDARARQERTILKHLKAEG' A
#
# COMPACT_ATOMS: atom_id res chain seq x y z
N GLY A 1 15.13 -6.94 4.69
CA GLY A 1 14.05 -6.04 4.24
C GLY A 1 14.36 -4.65 4.71
N THR A 2 14.08 -3.64 3.88
CA THR A 2 14.21 -2.23 4.27
C THR A 2 12.87 -1.76 4.80
N ILE A 3 12.83 -1.25 6.03
CA ILE A 3 11.64 -0.53 6.51
C ILE A 3 11.68 0.84 5.86
N VAL A 4 10.70 1.12 4.99
CA VAL A 4 10.45 2.46 4.48
C VAL A 4 9.28 3.02 5.26
N GLY A 5 9.52 4.09 6.01
CA GLY A 5 8.53 4.66 6.90
C GLY A 5 9.08 5.84 7.69
N GLY A 6 8.22 6.43 8.52
CA GLY A 6 8.58 7.59 9.32
C GLY A 6 7.49 7.99 10.30
N VAL A 7 7.80 9.03 11.06
CA VAL A 7 6.86 9.66 12.00
C VAL A 7 6.35 10.95 11.37
N PRO A 8 5.03 11.12 11.18
CA PRO A 8 4.46 12.37 10.70
C PRO A 8 4.76 13.52 11.66
N VAL A 9 5.16 14.67 11.12
CA VAL A 9 5.50 15.85 11.93
C VAL A 9 4.24 16.40 12.60
N GLY A 10 4.27 16.56 13.92
CA GLY A 10 3.18 17.16 14.70
C GLY A 10 2.02 16.22 15.01
N ASP A 11 2.14 14.93 14.66
CA ASP A 11 1.08 13.94 14.88
C ASP A 11 1.58 12.74 15.72
N ARG A 12 0.66 12.05 16.39
CA ARG A 12 0.94 10.87 17.23
C ARG A 12 0.64 9.59 16.45
N GLY A 13 1.54 9.25 15.54
CA GLY A 13 1.43 8.03 14.74
C GLY A 13 2.74 7.63 14.09
N PHE A 14 2.67 6.62 13.22
CA PHE A 14 3.76 6.24 12.33
C PHE A 14 3.16 5.73 11.02
N VAL A 15 3.93 5.88 9.95
CA VAL A 15 3.57 5.40 8.60
C VAL A 15 4.69 4.50 8.12
N PHE A 16 4.34 3.39 7.49
CA PHE A 16 5.30 2.46 6.92
C PHE A 16 4.67 1.74 5.72
N ILE A 17 5.54 1.26 4.83
CA ILE A 17 5.17 0.36 3.74
C ILE A 17 5.46 -1.07 4.19
N ALA A 18 4.48 -1.94 4.04
CA ALA A 18 4.62 -3.37 4.29
C ALA A 18 4.41 -4.15 2.98
N ASP A 19 5.22 -5.18 2.79
CA ASP A 19 5.00 -6.19 1.76
C ASP A 19 4.31 -7.39 2.42
N ALA A 20 3.26 -7.90 1.77
CA ALA A 20 2.42 -8.98 2.27
C ALA A 20 1.82 -9.77 1.11
N GLU A 21 1.69 -11.08 1.27
CA GLU A 21 1.20 -11.95 0.19
C GLU A 21 -0.32 -11.81 -0.04
N SER A 22 -1.05 -11.30 0.96
CA SER A 22 -2.49 -11.08 0.90
C SER A 22 -2.97 -10.09 1.98
N HIS A 23 -4.23 -9.67 1.90
CA HIS A 23 -4.85 -8.86 2.94
C HIS A 23 -4.91 -9.60 4.29
N ASP A 24 -5.15 -10.91 4.30
CA ASP A 24 -5.20 -11.71 5.53
C ASP A 24 -3.81 -11.85 6.18
N ASP A 25 -2.77 -11.94 5.36
CA ASP A 25 -1.39 -11.96 5.84
C ASP A 25 -0.99 -10.63 6.47
N LEU A 26 -1.38 -9.52 5.83
CA LEU A 26 -1.21 -8.18 6.38
C LEU A 26 -1.98 -7.98 7.70
N ASP A 27 -3.25 -8.37 7.79
CA ASP A 27 -4.04 -8.26 9.03
C ASP A 27 -3.40 -9.04 10.19
N ARG A 28 -2.93 -10.27 9.93
CA ARG A 28 -2.20 -11.06 10.93
C ARG A 28 -0.91 -10.35 11.38
N MET A 29 -0.16 -9.80 10.44
CA MET A 29 1.06 -9.05 10.75
C MET A 29 0.75 -7.83 11.63
N LEU A 30 -0.25 -7.03 11.28
CA LEU A 30 -0.60 -5.83 12.04
C LEU A 30 -1.11 -6.17 13.46
N ARG A 31 -1.93 -7.21 13.61
CA ARG A 31 -2.41 -7.70 14.92
C ARG A 31 -1.30 -8.20 15.83
N SER A 32 -0.15 -8.58 15.27
CA SER A 32 1.01 -9.01 16.05
C SER A 32 1.77 -7.85 16.70
N LEU A 33 1.51 -6.60 16.28
CA LEU A 33 2.19 -5.43 16.80
C LEU A 33 1.69 -5.13 18.23
N PRO A 34 2.60 -4.91 19.20
CA PRO A 34 2.20 -4.59 20.58
C PRO A 34 1.29 -3.37 20.72
N ILE A 35 1.34 -2.45 19.74
CA ILE A 35 0.57 -1.21 19.72
C ILE A 35 -0.76 -1.32 18.96
N TRP A 36 -1.09 -2.50 18.40
CA TRP A 36 -2.27 -2.72 17.55
C TRP A 36 -3.56 -2.16 18.15
N GLY A 37 -3.84 -2.46 19.42
CA GLY A 37 -5.07 -2.03 20.09
C GLY A 37 -5.07 -0.58 20.60
N VAL A 38 -3.99 0.18 20.38
CA VAL A 38 -3.82 1.54 20.91
C VAL A 38 -3.94 2.60 19.80
N LEU A 39 -3.74 2.20 18.55
CA LEU A 39 -3.82 3.09 17.39
C LEU A 39 -5.03 2.78 16.52
N GLU A 40 -5.49 3.80 15.79
CA GLU A 40 -6.33 3.62 14.62
C GLU A 40 -5.43 3.25 13.43
N TRP A 41 -5.87 2.27 12.63
CA TRP A 41 -5.08 1.74 11.52
C TRP A 41 -5.80 2.00 10.20
N GLU A 42 -5.12 2.67 9.29
CA GLU A 42 -5.53 2.82 7.90
C GLU A 42 -4.59 2.04 7.00
N VAL A 43 -5.15 1.21 6.12
CA VAL A 43 -4.40 0.42 5.15
C VAL A 43 -4.75 0.88 3.75
N THR A 44 -3.75 1.39 3.03
CA THR A 44 -3.88 1.76 1.62
C THR A 44 -3.05 0.79 0.76
N PRO A 45 -3.69 -0.03 -0.10
CA PRO A 45 -2.97 -0.87 -1.05
C PRO A 45 -2.13 -0.03 -2.02
N LEU A 46 -0.87 -0.40 -2.20
CA LEU A 46 0.03 0.26 -3.14
C LEU A 46 0.16 -0.56 -4.42
N GLN A 47 0.35 0.13 -5.54
CA GLN A 47 0.59 -0.46 -6.84
C GLN A 47 1.90 0.05 -7.41
N ASP A 48 2.69 -0.83 -8.02
CA ASP A 48 3.90 -0.44 -8.75
C ASP A 48 3.58 0.56 -9.87
N PHE A 49 4.33 1.66 -9.89
CA PHE A 49 4.16 2.72 -10.90
C PHE A 49 4.37 2.18 -12.32
N ASP A 50 5.36 1.33 -12.53
CA ASP A 50 5.64 0.74 -13.85
C ASP A 50 4.54 -0.22 -14.30
N ALA A 51 3.99 -1.00 -13.38
CA ALA A 51 2.86 -1.88 -13.67
C ALA A 51 1.63 -1.05 -14.04
N ARG A 52 1.35 0.02 -13.27
CA ARG A 52 0.27 0.95 -13.58
C ARG A 52 0.45 1.61 -14.94
N ALA A 53 1.64 2.10 -15.25
CA ALA A 53 1.93 2.72 -16.52
C ALA A 53 1.73 1.77 -17.72
N ARG A 54 2.09 0.48 -17.58
CA ARG A 54 1.83 -0.54 -18.61
C ARG A 54 0.33 -0.81 -18.80
N GLN A 55 -0.43 -0.90 -17.72
CA GLN A 55 -1.88 -1.07 -17.77
C GLN A 55 -2.54 0.10 -18.50
N GLU A 56 -2.23 1.33 -18.11
CA GLU A 56 -2.80 2.54 -18.74
C GLU A 56 -2.49 2.62 -20.23
N ARG A 57 -1.23 2.33 -20.62
CA ARG A 57 -0.85 2.26 -22.05
C ARG A 57 -1.65 1.22 -22.83
N THR A 58 -2.00 0.10 -22.20
CA THR A 58 -2.78 -0.96 -22.83
C THR A 58 -4.22 -0.49 -23.04
N ILE A 59 -4.84 0.09 -22.02
CA ILE A 59 -6.19 0.66 -22.09
C ILE A 59 -6.27 1.72 -23.20
N LEU A 60 -5.33 2.66 -23.25
CA LEU A 60 -5.31 3.70 -24.27
C LEU A 60 -5.16 3.16 -25.70
N LYS A 61 -4.42 2.07 -25.89
CA LYS A 61 -4.31 1.41 -27.21
C LYS A 61 -5.63 0.80 -27.66
N HIS A 62 -6.37 0.17 -26.74
CA HIS A 62 -7.68 -0.39 -27.05
C HIS A 62 -8.67 0.70 -27.41
N LEU A 63 -8.76 1.76 -26.61
CA LEU A 63 -9.65 2.90 -26.89
C LEU A 63 -9.34 3.56 -28.23
N LYS A 64 -8.05 3.68 -28.61
CA LYS A 64 -7.66 4.21 -29.92
C LYS A 64 -8.07 3.30 -31.09
N ALA A 65 -8.19 1.99 -30.87
CA ALA A 65 -8.57 1.04 -31.91
C ALA A 65 -10.10 0.96 -32.11
N GLU A 66 -10.88 1.40 -31.12
CA GLU A 66 -12.34 1.40 -31.13
C GLU A 66 -12.97 2.68 -31.72
N GLY A 67 -12.19 3.77 -31.83
CA GLY A 67 -12.59 5.04 -32.43
C GLY A 67 -12.04 5.25 -33.83
#